data_AF-A0A9P3AZP8-F1
#
_entry.id   AF-A0A9P3AZP8-F1
#
_cell.length_a   1.000
_cell.length_b   1.000
_cell.length_c   1.000
_cell.angle_alpha   90.00
_cell.angle_beta   90.00
_cell.angle_gamma   90.00
#
_symmetry.space_group_name_H-M   'P 1'
#
loop_
_entity.id
_entity.type
_entity.pdbx_description
1 polymer ?
#
loop_
_entity_poly.entity_id
_entity_poly.type
_entity_poly.pdbx_seq_one_letter_code
_entity_poly.pdbx_strand_id
1 'polypeptide(L)'
;MPEGALAGDFARYRATRLLLGAIVATALSIWLFSDLGHLWGIFVHPYETRPQQLIIASFLFGTVVAVVPVAATVCWLLTLWFGVESVYRPRRSPSPRTDRVIVGLGVLAWFAPALGFLATAIGALVTGRVHFVRPARDYLLAEDPIAYGEGLGFLFIMSVIFAWAAWRYWQGKLFPSRARG
;
A
#
# COMPACT_ATOMS: atom_id res chain seq x y z
N MET A 1 24.78 11.93 -13.05
CA MET A 1 23.43 12.48 -13.34
C MET A 1 23.44 12.96 -14.78
N PRO A 2 22.38 12.80 -15.58
CA PRO A 2 22.34 13.47 -16.87
C PRO A 2 22.24 14.99 -16.61
N GLU A 3 23.20 15.74 -17.12
CA GLU A 3 23.29 17.19 -16.90
C GLU A 3 22.05 17.92 -17.44
N GLY A 4 21.50 18.81 -16.62
CA GLY A 4 20.33 19.65 -16.93
C GLY A 4 18.94 19.02 -16.79
N ALA A 5 18.80 17.85 -16.16
CA ALA A 5 17.49 17.22 -15.95
C ALA A 5 16.57 18.09 -15.07
N LEU A 6 15.32 18.29 -15.50
CA LEU A 6 14.32 19.03 -14.72
C LEU A 6 13.82 18.19 -13.54
N ALA A 7 13.27 18.85 -12.51
CA ALA A 7 12.82 18.18 -11.29
C ALA A 7 11.78 17.06 -11.54
N GLY A 8 10.92 17.22 -12.55
CA GLY A 8 9.96 16.19 -12.94
C GLY A 8 10.60 14.99 -13.63
N ASP A 9 11.66 15.20 -14.43
CA ASP A 9 12.36 14.10 -15.11
C ASP A 9 13.08 13.21 -14.07
N PHE A 10 13.62 13.83 -13.03
CA PHE A 10 14.23 13.11 -11.92
C PHE A 10 13.22 12.30 -11.09
N ALA A 11 12.06 12.89 -10.79
CA ALA A 11 10.98 12.17 -10.13
C ALA A 11 10.50 10.98 -10.99
N ARG A 12 10.40 11.17 -12.31
CA ARG A 12 10.05 10.10 -13.26
C ARG A 12 11.06 8.95 -13.22
N TYR A 13 12.34 9.28 -13.23
CA TYR A 13 13.42 8.30 -13.15
C TYR A 13 13.37 7.47 -11.87
N ARG A 14 13.18 8.14 -10.72
CA ARG A 14 13.02 7.46 -9.42
C ARG A 14 11.81 6.53 -9.43
N ALA A 15 10.68 7.01 -9.94
CA ALA A 15 9.46 6.21 -10.05
C ALA A 15 9.70 4.94 -10.88
N THR A 16 10.38 5.03 -12.02
CA THR A 16 10.68 3.86 -12.84
C THR A 16 11.58 2.85 -12.13
N ARG A 17 12.63 3.32 -11.43
CA ARG A 17 13.52 2.41 -10.67
C ARG A 17 12.78 1.73 -9.52
N LEU A 18 11.93 2.46 -8.82
CA LEU A 18 11.11 1.91 -7.74
C LEU A 18 10.06 0.94 -8.28
N LEU A 19 9.52 1.18 -9.48
CA LEU A 19 8.59 0.26 -10.13
C LEU A 19 9.27 -1.08 -10.43
N LEU A 20 10.49 -1.02 -11.00
CA LEU A 20 11.29 -2.22 -11.23
C LEU A 20 11.60 -2.94 -9.92
N GLY A 21 11.97 -2.20 -8.87
CA GLY A 21 12.17 -2.75 -7.53
C GLY A 21 10.91 -3.43 -6.98
N ALA A 22 9.74 -2.81 -7.15
CA ALA A 22 8.46 -3.37 -6.73
C ALA A 22 8.13 -4.67 -7.51
N ILE A 23 8.34 -4.69 -8.82
CA ILE A 23 8.12 -5.87 -9.67
C ILE A 23 9.02 -7.03 -9.22
N VAL A 24 10.32 -6.77 -9.07
CA VAL A 24 11.31 -7.77 -8.64
C VAL A 24 10.99 -8.27 -7.23
N ALA A 25 10.72 -7.38 -6.28
CA ALA A 25 10.38 -7.75 -4.91
C ALA A 25 9.06 -8.54 -4.83
N THR A 26 8.07 -8.19 -5.66
CA THR A 26 6.80 -8.93 -5.73
C THR A 26 7.02 -10.35 -6.27
N ALA A 27 7.77 -10.48 -7.38
CA ALA A 27 8.10 -11.78 -7.95
C ALA A 27 8.88 -12.66 -6.94
N LEU A 28 9.85 -12.06 -6.24
CA LEU A 28 10.61 -12.73 -5.20
C LEU A 28 9.70 -13.14 -4.03
N SER A 29 8.77 -12.27 -3.61
CA SER A 29 7.80 -12.58 -2.58
C SER A 29 6.93 -13.78 -2.98
N ILE A 30 6.39 -13.77 -4.20
CA ILE A 30 5.55 -14.86 -4.69
C ILE A 30 6.34 -16.17 -4.67
N TRP A 31 7.56 -16.17 -5.19
CA TRP A 31 8.42 -17.35 -5.20
C TRP A 31 8.69 -17.87 -3.77
N LEU A 32 9.14 -16.99 -2.86
CA LEU A 32 9.44 -17.33 -1.46
C LEU A 32 8.24 -17.99 -0.75
N PHE A 33 7.03 -17.46 -0.94
CA PHE A 33 5.83 -18.01 -0.31
C PHE A 33 5.30 -19.26 -1.02
N SER A 34 5.43 -19.33 -2.35
CA SER A 34 4.96 -20.49 -3.12
C SER A 34 5.75 -21.76 -2.85
N ASP A 35 7.04 -21.62 -2.55
CA ASP A 35 7.97 -22.74 -2.36
C ASP A 35 8.55 -22.78 -0.93
N LEU A 36 7.80 -22.21 0.02
CA LEU A 36 8.26 -21.98 1.39
C LEU A 36 8.76 -23.26 2.05
N GLY A 37 8.06 -24.39 1.85
CA GLY A 37 8.43 -25.68 2.43
C GLY A 37 9.75 -26.22 1.89
N HIS A 38 9.99 -26.12 0.58
CA HIS A 38 11.24 -26.54 -0.04
C HIS A 38 12.41 -25.65 0.41
N LEU A 39 12.21 -24.33 0.42
CA LEU A 39 13.24 -23.38 0.85
C LEU A 39 13.57 -23.52 2.33
N TRP A 40 12.57 -23.80 3.18
CA TRP A 40 12.79 -24.17 4.57
C TRP A 40 13.61 -25.47 4.68
N GLY A 41 13.31 -26.47 3.84
CA GLY A 41 14.09 -27.68 3.58
C GLY A 41 15.58 -27.42 3.34
N ILE A 42 15.89 -26.43 2.51
CA ILE A 42 17.26 -26.11 2.13
C ILE A 42 17.98 -25.28 3.19
N PHE A 43 17.32 -24.25 3.73
CA PHE A 43 17.99 -23.23 4.53
C PHE A 43 17.91 -23.45 6.04
N VAL A 44 16.93 -24.23 6.52
CA VAL A 44 16.66 -24.37 7.97
C VAL A 44 16.85 -25.81 8.47
N HIS A 45 16.28 -26.80 7.78
CA HIS A 45 16.38 -28.22 8.18
C HIS A 45 17.82 -28.73 8.42
N PRO A 46 18.87 -28.30 7.67
CA PRO A 46 20.23 -28.79 7.92
C PRO A 46 20.78 -28.51 9.32
N TYR A 47 20.17 -27.58 10.06
CA TYR A 47 20.61 -27.16 11.39
C TYR A 47 19.79 -27.75 12.54
N GLU A 48 18.87 -28.68 12.28
CA GLU A 48 17.99 -29.27 13.31
C GLU A 48 18.76 -29.89 14.49
N THR A 49 19.94 -30.45 14.24
CA THR A 49 20.79 -31.06 15.27
C THR A 49 21.63 -30.04 16.06
N ARG A 50 21.60 -28.76 15.67
CA ARG A 50 22.40 -27.66 16.27
C ARG A 50 21.49 -26.50 16.69
N PRO A 51 20.98 -26.50 17.94
CA PRO A 51 19.92 -25.58 18.37
C PRO A 51 20.21 -24.09 18.12
N GLN A 52 21.45 -23.66 18.35
CA GLN A 52 21.84 -22.25 18.15
C GLN A 52 21.80 -21.84 16.66
N GLN A 53 22.27 -22.72 15.76
CA GLN A 53 22.29 -22.45 14.32
C GLN A 53 20.87 -22.49 13.75
N LEU A 54 20.02 -23.40 14.26
CA LEU A 54 18.61 -23.47 13.88
C LEU A 54 17.86 -22.17 14.17
N ILE A 55 18.06 -21.58 15.35
CA ILE A 55 17.41 -20.31 15.73
C ILE A 55 17.84 -19.18 14.78
N ILE A 56 19.14 -19.06 14.51
CA ILE A 56 19.67 -18.02 13.62
C ILE A 56 19.13 -18.21 12.19
N ALA A 57 19.18 -19.43 11.66
CA ALA A 57 18.70 -19.74 10.32
C ALA A 57 17.19 -19.45 10.19
N SER A 58 16.40 -19.88 11.16
CA SER A 58 14.95 -19.63 11.20
C SER A 58 14.63 -18.14 11.27
N PHE A 59 15.37 -17.38 12.10
CA PHE A 59 15.18 -15.94 12.24
C PHE A 59 15.54 -15.20 10.96
N LEU A 60 16.69 -15.50 10.34
CA LEU A 60 17.11 -14.87 9.09
C LEU A 60 16.14 -15.20 7.96
N PHE A 61 15.74 -16.46 7.83
CA PHE A 61 14.78 -16.88 6.83
C PHE A 61 13.42 -16.19 7.03
N GLY A 62 12.89 -16.21 8.24
CA GLY A 62 11.65 -15.50 8.60
C GLY A 62 11.74 -13.99 8.33
N THR A 63 12.91 -13.38 8.58
CA THR A 63 13.14 -11.97 8.28
C THR A 63 13.08 -11.70 6.79
N VAL A 64 13.72 -12.52 5.96
CA VAL A 64 13.66 -12.38 4.49
C VAL A 64 12.21 -12.51 4.00
N VAL A 65 11.50 -13.55 4.45
CA VAL A 65 10.10 -13.79 4.08
C VAL A 65 9.19 -12.63 4.50
N ALA A 66 9.45 -11.99 5.64
CA ALA A 66 8.68 -10.83 6.10
C ALA A 66 9.05 -9.52 5.39
N VAL A 67 10.34 -9.27 5.14
CA VAL A 67 10.83 -7.98 4.60
C VAL A 67 10.50 -7.82 3.12
N VAL A 68 10.59 -8.88 2.32
CA VAL A 68 10.39 -8.81 0.87
C VAL A 68 9.00 -8.26 0.47
N PRO A 69 7.86 -8.74 1.00
CA PRO A 69 6.55 -8.16 0.67
C PRO A 69 6.39 -6.72 1.16
N VAL A 70 6.98 -6.36 2.29
CA VAL A 70 6.99 -4.98 2.80
C VAL A 70 7.77 -4.07 1.84
N ALA A 71 8.95 -4.50 1.41
CA ALA A 71 9.76 -3.78 0.44
C ALA A 71 9.04 -3.61 -0.90
N ALA A 72 8.32 -4.63 -1.37
CA ALA A 72 7.48 -4.54 -2.58
C ALA A 72 6.40 -3.46 -2.42
N THR A 73 5.69 -3.45 -1.30
CA THR A 73 4.62 -2.49 -0.99
C THR A 73 5.16 -1.06 -0.91
N VAL A 74 6.28 -0.85 -0.21
CA VAL A 74 6.92 0.46 -0.08
C VAL A 74 7.41 0.96 -1.44
N CYS A 75 8.08 0.11 -2.23
CA CYS A 75 8.51 0.47 -3.57
C CYS A 75 7.33 0.85 -4.47
N TRP A 76 6.20 0.13 -4.38
CA TRP A 76 4.99 0.43 -5.13
C TRP A 76 4.39 1.79 -4.74
N LEU A 77 4.25 2.06 -3.44
CA LEU A 77 3.74 3.35 -2.94
C LEU A 77 4.64 4.52 -3.37
N LEU A 78 5.95 4.37 -3.23
CA LEU A 78 6.91 5.40 -3.64
C LEU A 78 6.91 5.59 -5.17
N THR A 79 6.69 4.53 -5.93
CA THR A 79 6.52 4.61 -7.39
C THR A 79 5.35 5.50 -7.75
N LEU A 80 4.20 5.31 -7.11
CA LEU A 80 3.03 6.15 -7.34
C LEU A 80 3.28 7.58 -6.90
N TRP A 81 3.88 7.79 -5.73
CA TRP A 81 4.21 9.13 -5.22
C TRP A 81 5.11 9.90 -6.19
N PHE A 82 6.28 9.35 -6.53
CA PHE A 82 7.21 10.01 -7.45
C PHE A 82 6.65 10.08 -8.88
N GLY A 83 5.82 9.12 -9.27
CA GLY A 83 5.09 9.15 -10.53
C GLY A 83 4.17 10.37 -10.61
N VAL A 84 3.29 10.56 -9.63
CA VAL A 84 2.37 11.70 -9.56
C VAL A 84 3.14 13.00 -9.48
N GLU A 85 4.14 13.11 -8.59
CA GLU A 85 4.98 14.31 -8.46
C GLU A 85 5.71 14.65 -9.77
N SER A 86 6.09 13.65 -10.58
CA SER A 86 6.70 13.91 -11.89
C SER A 86 5.76 14.62 -12.86
N VAL A 87 4.45 14.34 -12.79
CA VAL A 87 3.44 14.92 -13.69
C VAL A 87 3.24 16.41 -13.43
N TYR A 88 3.23 16.81 -12.17
CA TYR A 88 2.97 18.19 -11.74
C TYR A 88 4.25 19.05 -11.63
N ARG A 89 5.39 18.55 -12.08
CA ARG A 89 6.67 19.28 -12.10
C ARG A 89 7.16 19.48 -13.54
N PRO A 90 8.00 20.50 -13.80
CA PRO A 90 8.59 20.71 -15.11
C PRO A 90 9.34 19.46 -15.62
N ARG A 91 9.08 19.09 -16.87
CA ARG A 91 9.67 17.93 -17.57
C ARG A 91 10.07 18.32 -18.98
N ARG A 92 11.15 17.71 -19.49
CA ARG A 92 11.63 17.93 -20.86
C ARG A 92 10.71 17.30 -21.90
N SER A 93 10.15 16.13 -21.60
CA SER A 93 9.28 15.39 -22.52
C SER A 93 7.94 15.04 -21.82
N PRO A 94 6.85 15.77 -22.13
CA PRO A 94 5.52 15.45 -21.61
C PRO A 94 4.99 14.14 -22.20
N SER A 95 4.28 13.35 -21.40
CA SER A 95 3.71 12.06 -21.83
C SER A 95 2.21 11.94 -21.47
N PRO A 96 1.30 12.62 -22.19
CA PRO A 96 -0.08 12.86 -21.72
C PRO A 96 -0.90 11.60 -21.41
N ARG A 97 -0.75 10.53 -22.20
CA ARG A 97 -1.46 9.27 -21.97
C ARG A 97 -0.99 8.59 -20.68
N THR A 98 0.32 8.46 -20.52
CA THR A 98 0.93 7.85 -19.35
C THR A 98 0.68 8.68 -18.10
N ASP A 99 0.68 10.01 -18.23
CA ASP A 99 0.37 10.94 -17.14
C ASP A 99 -1.04 10.74 -16.59
N ARG A 100 -2.03 10.56 -17.48
CA ARG A 100 -3.41 10.24 -17.05
C ARG A 100 -3.49 8.92 -16.29
N VAL A 101 -2.78 7.89 -16.74
CA VAL A 101 -2.73 6.59 -16.06
C VAL A 101 -2.12 6.74 -14.67
N ILE A 102 -0.98 7.45 -14.55
CA ILE A 102 -0.31 7.66 -13.26
C ILE A 102 -1.20 8.45 -12.30
N VAL A 103 -1.82 9.53 -12.77
CA VAL A 103 -2.72 10.34 -11.95
C VAL A 103 -3.94 9.53 -11.53
N GLY A 104 -4.55 8.76 -12.44
CA GLY A 104 -5.69 7.89 -12.13
C GLY A 104 -5.34 6.83 -11.08
N LEU A 105 -4.21 6.13 -11.26
CA LEU A 105 -3.71 5.16 -10.28
C LEU A 105 -3.36 5.81 -8.94
N GLY A 106 -2.77 6.99 -8.96
CA GLY A 106 -2.49 7.77 -7.75
C GLY A 106 -3.77 8.16 -7.02
N VAL A 107 -4.79 8.67 -7.72
CA VAL A 107 -6.07 9.03 -7.10
C VAL A 107 -6.70 7.79 -6.47
N LEU A 108 -6.76 6.69 -7.22
CA LEU A 108 -7.30 5.43 -6.72
C LEU A 108 -6.54 4.96 -5.47
N ALA A 109 -5.21 4.94 -5.50
CA ALA A 109 -4.40 4.47 -4.38
C ALA A 109 -4.54 5.35 -3.12
N TRP A 110 -4.63 6.66 -3.27
CA TRP A 110 -4.81 7.59 -2.14
C TRP A 110 -6.19 7.51 -1.52
N PHE A 111 -7.23 7.27 -2.33
CA PHE A 111 -8.61 7.12 -1.85
C PHE A 111 -8.96 5.67 -1.46
N ALA A 112 -8.14 4.68 -1.79
CA ALA A 112 -8.39 3.28 -1.51
C ALA A 112 -8.70 2.99 -0.02
N PRO A 113 -7.97 3.56 0.96
CA PRO A 113 -8.32 3.36 2.38
C PRO A 113 -9.71 3.87 2.70
N ALA A 114 -10.06 5.08 2.25
CA ALA A 114 -11.38 5.67 2.48
C ALA A 114 -12.49 4.79 1.88
N LEU A 115 -12.31 4.37 0.62
CA LEU A 115 -13.26 3.49 -0.07
C LEU A 115 -13.39 2.13 0.61
N GLY A 116 -12.30 1.55 1.12
CA GLY A 116 -12.31 0.29 1.86
C GLY A 116 -13.12 0.38 3.16
N PHE A 117 -12.91 1.44 3.94
CA PHE A 117 -13.68 1.70 5.16
C PHE A 117 -15.17 1.94 4.84
N LEU A 118 -15.46 2.73 3.81
CA LEU A 118 -16.84 2.99 3.37
C LEU A 118 -17.54 1.71 2.89
N ALA A 119 -16.87 0.90 2.07
CA ALA A 119 -17.41 -0.36 1.59
C ALA A 119 -17.70 -1.33 2.75
N THR A 120 -16.81 -1.38 3.75
CA THR A 120 -17.01 -2.19 4.96
C THR A 120 -18.21 -1.67 5.77
N ALA A 121 -18.37 -0.36 5.93
CA ALA A 121 -19.52 0.25 6.61
C ALA A 121 -20.85 -0.05 5.88
N ILE A 122 -20.87 0.07 4.56
CA ILE A 122 -22.04 -0.29 3.73
C ILE A 122 -22.36 -1.78 3.88
N GLY A 123 -21.35 -2.64 3.81
CA GLY A 123 -21.52 -4.08 4.04
C GLY A 123 -22.12 -4.38 5.41
N ALA A 124 -21.68 -3.67 6.46
CA ALA A 124 -22.22 -3.81 7.81
C ALA A 124 -23.68 -3.36 7.93
N LEU A 125 -24.08 -2.31 7.20
CA LEU A 125 -25.48 -1.86 7.13
C LEU A 125 -26.37 -2.89 6.43
N VAL A 126 -25.90 -3.46 5.32
CA VAL A 126 -26.65 -4.46 4.54
C VAL A 126 -26.81 -5.77 5.31
N THR A 127 -25.76 -6.19 6.04
CA THR A 127 -25.75 -7.49 6.74
C THR A 127 -26.20 -7.41 8.20
N GLY A 128 -26.27 -6.21 8.78
CA GLY A 128 -26.49 -6.04 10.22
C GLY A 128 -25.31 -6.53 11.08
N ARG A 129 -24.12 -6.72 10.50
CA ARG A 129 -22.93 -7.26 11.18
C ARG A 129 -21.69 -6.41 10.93
N VAL A 130 -21.02 -5.98 12.00
CA VAL A 130 -19.66 -5.41 11.93
C VAL A 130 -18.66 -6.48 12.36
N HIS A 131 -17.74 -6.84 11.47
CA HIS A 131 -16.67 -7.79 11.76
C HIS A 131 -15.34 -7.05 11.95
N PHE A 132 -14.70 -7.25 13.11
CA PHE A 132 -13.31 -6.85 13.33
C PHE A 132 -12.41 -8.07 13.27
N VAL A 133 -11.34 -7.97 12.49
CA VAL A 133 -10.40 -9.08 12.27
C VAL A 133 -9.53 -9.34 13.51
N ARG A 134 -9.20 -8.30 14.29
CA ARG A 134 -8.34 -8.41 15.48
C ARG A 134 -8.72 -7.41 16.59
N PRO A 135 -9.09 -7.89 17.81
CA PRO A 135 -9.47 -9.28 18.11
C PRO A 135 -10.66 -9.71 17.24
N ALA A 136 -10.70 -10.97 16.83
CA ALA A 136 -11.77 -11.49 15.98
C ALA A 136 -13.11 -11.40 16.72
N ARG A 137 -13.97 -10.45 16.33
CA ARG A 137 -15.24 -10.22 17.00
C ARG A 137 -16.29 -9.71 16.01
N ASP A 138 -17.48 -10.27 16.14
CA ASP A 138 -18.66 -9.85 15.39
C ASP A 138 -19.58 -9.08 16.34
N TYR A 139 -19.97 -7.88 15.91
CA TYR A 139 -21.03 -7.10 16.56
C TYR A 139 -22.26 -7.14 15.67
N LEU A 140 -23.34 -7.73 16.19
CA LEU A 140 -24.60 -7.89 15.48
C LEU A 140 -25.58 -6.84 15.96
N LEU A 141 -26.27 -6.18 15.02
CA LEU A 141 -27.28 -5.17 15.34
C LEU A 141 -28.41 -5.73 16.23
N ALA A 142 -28.74 -7.01 16.06
CA ALA A 142 -29.81 -7.67 16.79
C ALA A 142 -29.44 -8.01 18.26
N GLU A 143 -28.16 -8.22 18.54
CA GLU A 143 -27.69 -8.70 19.85
C GLU A 143 -27.04 -7.59 20.68
N ASP A 144 -26.24 -6.74 20.04
CA ASP A 144 -25.52 -5.64 20.68
C ASP A 144 -25.56 -4.38 19.78
N PRO A 145 -26.70 -3.66 19.79
CA PRO A 145 -26.90 -2.50 18.91
C PRO A 145 -25.94 -1.34 19.23
N ILE A 146 -25.44 -1.25 20.47
CA ILE A 146 -24.52 -0.20 20.89
C ILE A 146 -23.14 -0.47 20.28
N ALA A 147 -22.56 -1.64 20.50
CA ALA A 147 -21.25 -1.97 19.94
C ALA A 147 -21.26 -2.02 18.41
N TYR A 148 -22.37 -2.48 17.80
CA TYR A 148 -22.60 -2.37 16.36
C TYR A 148 -22.55 -0.91 15.90
N GLY A 149 -23.28 -0.01 16.57
CA GLY A 149 -23.32 1.42 16.25
C GLY A 149 -21.96 2.10 16.38
N GLU A 150 -21.21 1.80 17.45
CA GLU A 150 -19.84 2.31 17.64
C GLU A 150 -18.89 1.82 16.55
N GLY A 151 -18.94 0.53 16.21
CA GLY A 151 -18.12 -0.05 15.14
C GLY A 151 -18.43 0.56 13.78
N LEU A 152 -19.71 0.74 13.46
CA LEU A 152 -20.14 1.39 12.22
C LEU A 152 -19.70 2.87 12.19
N GLY A 153 -19.87 3.59 13.29
CA GLY A 153 -19.43 4.97 13.46
C GLY A 153 -17.94 5.12 13.25
N PHE A 154 -17.13 4.23 13.83
CA PHE A 154 -15.68 4.18 13.62
C PHE A 154 -15.31 4.01 12.15
N LEU A 155 -15.91 3.04 11.44
CA LEU A 155 -15.63 2.81 10.01
C LEU A 155 -15.95 4.07 9.18
N PHE A 156 -17.07 4.73 9.47
CA PHE A 156 -17.46 5.96 8.77
C PHE A 156 -16.50 7.13 9.05
N ILE A 157 -16.15 7.36 10.32
CA ILE A 157 -15.18 8.39 10.72
C ILE A 157 -13.83 8.16 10.03
N MET A 158 -13.32 6.92 10.03
CA MET A 158 -12.07 6.58 9.35
C MET A 158 -12.15 6.84 7.85
N SER A 159 -13.24 6.44 7.20
CA SER A 159 -13.48 6.74 5.78
C SER A 159 -13.38 8.24 5.49
N VAL A 160 -14.06 9.07 6.29
CA VAL A 160 -14.03 10.54 6.13
C VAL A 160 -12.63 11.11 6.37
N ILE A 161 -11.93 10.68 7.42
CA ILE A 161 -10.56 11.14 7.71
C ILE A 161 -9.62 10.82 6.55
N PHE A 162 -9.64 9.59 6.04
CA PHE A 162 -8.80 9.18 4.92
C PHE A 162 -9.17 9.92 3.63
N ALA A 163 -10.45 10.10 3.34
CA ALA A 163 -10.91 10.86 2.19
C ALA A 163 -10.45 12.32 2.26
N TRP A 164 -10.54 12.94 3.44
CA TRP A 164 -10.08 14.29 3.68
C TRP A 164 -8.56 14.42 3.52
N ALA A 165 -7.78 13.50 4.09
CA ALA A 165 -6.32 13.50 3.95
C ALA A 165 -5.88 13.31 2.49
N ALA A 166 -6.51 12.37 1.77
CA ALA A 166 -6.30 12.18 0.34
C ALA A 166 -6.66 13.45 -0.45
N TRP A 167 -7.79 14.06 -0.14
CA TRP A 167 -8.21 15.31 -0.78
C TRP A 167 -7.21 16.44 -0.56
N ARG A 168 -6.68 16.61 0.65
CA ARG A 168 -5.65 17.64 0.95
C ARG A 168 -4.40 17.47 0.09
N TYR A 169 -3.99 16.24 -0.19
CA TYR A 169 -2.88 15.96 -1.11
C TYR A 169 -3.19 16.30 -2.58
N TRP A 170 -4.43 16.01 -3.03
CA TRP A 170 -4.85 16.18 -4.42
C TRP A 170 -5.33 17.59 -4.77
N GLN A 171 -5.86 18.35 -3.82
CA GLN A 171 -6.49 19.66 -4.04
C GLN A 171 -5.54 20.62 -4.77
N GLY A 172 -4.30 20.77 -4.30
CA GLY A 172 -3.32 21.68 -4.92
C GLY A 172 -2.82 21.21 -6.29
N LYS A 173 -2.95 19.92 -6.61
CA LYS A 173 -2.53 19.32 -7.88
C LYS A 173 -3.61 19.44 -8.95
N LEU A 174 -4.85 19.14 -8.57
CA LEU A 174 -6.00 19.14 -9.48
C LEU A 174 -6.59 20.55 -9.68
N PHE A 175 -6.48 21.42 -8.67
CA PHE A 175 -7.06 22.76 -8.69
C PHE A 175 -6.03 23.84 -8.30
N PRO A 176 -4.94 24.01 -9.08
CA PRO A 176 -3.86 24.93 -8.74
C PRO A 176 -4.31 26.40 -8.61
N SER A 177 -5.43 26.78 -9.24
CA SER A 177 -6.01 28.13 -9.17
C SER A 177 -6.62 28.47 -7.80
N ARG A 178 -7.05 27.47 -7.01
CA ARG A 178 -7.61 27.67 -5.66
C ARG A 178 -6.55 27.76 -4.56
N ALA A 179 -5.28 27.48 -4.87
CA ALA A 179 -4.19 27.45 -3.90
C ALA A 179 -3.43 28.80 -3.75
N ARG A 180 -3.81 29.83 -4.53
CA ARG A 180 -3.20 31.17 -4.50
C ARG A 180 -4.16 32.28 -4.04
N GLY A 181 -5.32 31.91 -3.48
CA GLY A 181 -6.32 32.83 -2.94
C GLY A 181 -6.39 32.73 -1.43
#